data_AF-V9FCH2-F1
#
_entry.id   AF-V9FCH2-F1
#
_cell.length_a   1.000
_cell.length_b   1.000
_cell.length_c   1.000
_cell.angle_alpha   90.00
_cell.angle_beta   90.00
_cell.angle_gamma   90.00
#
_symmetry.space_group_name_H-M   'P 1'
#
loop_
_entity.id
_entity.type
_entity.pdbx_description
1 polymer ?
#
loop_
_entity_poly.entity_id
_entity_poly.type
_entity_poly.pdbx_seq_one_letter_code
_entity_poly.pdbx_strand_id
1 'polypeptide(L)'
;WQVQVKWLGLNELENTWESYASLQTDVPVLLGRYCETHKEEPQFAEVLRPVSRQPRARRPSSRQSRSRHSTPQPARPARPKRSRERR
;
A
#
# COMPACT_ATOMS: atom_id res chain seq x y z
N TRP A 1 20.99 3.55 13.46
CA TRP A 1 21.15 4.99 13.62
C TRP A 1 20.40 5.43 14.86
N GLN A 2 20.97 6.38 15.61
CA GLN A 2 20.47 6.82 16.91
C GLN A 2 20.24 8.33 16.89
N VAL A 3 19.29 8.79 17.68
CA VAL A 3 18.89 10.19 17.79
C VAL A 3 19.03 10.60 19.25
N GLN A 4 19.69 11.72 19.51
CA GLN A 4 19.76 12.27 20.86
C GLN A 4 18.41 12.92 21.20
N VAL A 5 17.79 12.50 22.29
CA VAL A 5 16.47 12.96 22.73
C VAL A 5 16.62 13.88 23.93
N LYS A 6 16.03 15.07 23.81
CA LYS A 6 15.84 16.02 24.90
C LYS A 6 14.50 15.75 25.57
N TRP A 7 14.53 15.19 26.78
CA TRP A 7 13.32 14.84 27.53
C TRP A 7 12.65 16.07 28.14
N LEU A 8 11.34 16.17 27.96
CA LEU A 8 10.55 17.28 28.50
C LEU A 8 10.60 17.26 30.04
N GLY A 9 10.95 18.40 30.63
CA GLY A 9 11.06 18.54 32.09
C GLY A 9 12.38 18.05 32.68
N LEU A 10 13.29 17.50 31.87
CA LEU A 10 14.63 17.11 32.31
C LEU A 10 15.72 18.04 31.76
N ASN A 11 16.85 18.07 32.46
CA ASN A 11 18.02 18.83 32.05
C ASN A 11 18.73 18.13 30.86
N GLU A 12 19.78 18.73 30.33
CA GLU A 12 20.49 18.19 29.15
C GLU A 12 21.41 17.00 29.48
N LEU A 13 21.81 16.85 30.75
CA LEU A 13 22.57 15.69 31.21
C LEU A 13 21.75 14.40 31.14
N GLU A 14 20.42 14.52 31.28
CA GLU A 14 19.49 13.40 31.14
C GLU A 14 19.16 13.06 29.67
N ASN A 15 19.77 13.72 28.69
CA ASN A 15 19.53 13.39 27.29
C ASN A 15 20.02 11.96 26.98
N THR A 16 19.17 11.16 26.33
CA THR A 16 19.52 9.78 25.95
C THR A 16 19.68 9.65 24.44
N TRP A 17 20.37 8.60 24.01
CA TRP A 17 20.50 8.24 22.60
C TRP A 17 19.53 7.11 22.28
N GLU A 18 18.42 7.45 21.63
CA GLU A 18 17.37 6.50 21.29
C GLU A 18 17.54 5.97 19.86
N SER A 19 17.16 4.72 19.65
CA SER A 19 17.08 4.19 18.30
C SER A 19 15.88 4.79 17.58
N TYR A 20 16.02 5.11 16.30
CA TYR A 20 14.85 5.59 15.56
C TYR A 20 13.75 4.58 15.40
N ALA A 21 14.07 3.28 15.32
CA ALA A 21 13.04 2.26 15.26
C ALA A 21 12.11 2.34 16.49
N SER A 22 12.68 2.64 17.67
CA SER A 22 11.89 2.92 18.88
C SER A 22 11.08 4.20 18.71
N LEU A 23 11.71 5.33 18.38
CA LEU A 23 11.02 6.61 18.24
C LEU A 23 9.92 6.60 17.18
N GLN A 24 10.11 5.88 16.08
CA GLN A 24 9.14 5.69 15.00
C GLN A 24 7.92 4.90 15.46
N THR A 25 8.08 4.06 16.49
CA THR A 25 7.02 3.29 17.12
C THR A 25 6.32 4.11 18.20
N ASP A 26 7.09 4.77 19.07
CA ASP A 26 6.59 5.41 20.29
C ASP A 26 6.04 6.83 20.03
N VAL A 27 6.72 7.61 19.18
CA VAL A 27 6.40 9.02 18.89
C VAL A 27 6.42 9.36 17.39
N PRO A 28 5.71 8.59 16.54
CA PRO A 28 5.79 8.72 15.07
C PRO A 28 5.48 10.11 14.54
N VAL A 29 4.54 10.83 15.18
CA VAL A 29 4.11 12.16 14.73
C VAL A 29 5.16 13.22 15.01
N LEU A 30 5.76 13.20 16.20
CA LEU A 30 6.80 14.15 16.58
C LEU A 30 8.04 13.96 15.72
N LEU A 31 8.42 12.69 15.53
CA LEU A 31 9.54 12.31 14.70
C LEU A 31 9.33 12.69 13.23
N GLY A 32 8.13 12.46 12.69
CA GLY A 32 7.78 12.87 11.32
C GLY A 32 7.91 14.39 11.11
N ARG A 33 7.37 15.20 12.04
CA ARG A 33 7.51 16.67 11.98
C ARG A 33 8.96 17.11 12.05
N TYR A 34 9.73 16.54 12.97
CA TYR A 34 11.15 16.84 13.10
C TYR A 34 11.90 16.54 11.80
N CYS A 35 11.68 15.36 11.23
CA CYS A 35 12.25 14.98 9.95
C CYS A 35 11.81 15.88 8.77
N GLU A 36 10.55 16.29 8.71
CA GLU A 36 10.05 17.22 7.68
C GLU A 36 10.75 18.58 7.76
N THR A 37 10.99 19.09 8.98
CA THR A 37 11.71 20.35 9.19
C THR A 37 13.20 20.28 8.85
N HIS A 38 13.83 19.10 8.98
CA HIS A 38 15.27 18.91 8.74
C HIS A 38 15.55 18.12 7.45
N LYS A 39 14.58 18.01 6.53
CA LYS A 39 14.68 17.21 5.29
C LYS A 39 15.81 17.66 4.34
N GLU A 40 16.27 18.89 4.48
CA GLU A 40 17.34 19.48 3.67
C GLU A 40 18.73 19.17 4.23
N GLU A 41 18.80 18.65 5.45
CA GLU A 41 20.04 18.21 6.05
C GLU A 41 20.42 16.82 5.52
N PRO A 42 21.66 16.65 5.01
CA PRO A 42 22.08 15.40 4.38
C PRO A 42 22.04 14.19 5.33
N GLN A 43 22.17 14.43 6.64
CA GLN A 43 22.09 13.41 7.69
C GLN A 43 20.68 12.80 7.82
N PHE A 44 19.66 13.61 7.58
CA PHE A 44 18.26 13.19 7.64
C PHE A 44 17.75 12.64 6.31
N ALA A 45 18.35 13.03 5.18
CA ALA A 45 17.98 12.52 3.87
C ALA A 45 18.20 11.00 3.72
N GLU A 46 19.24 10.43 4.35
CA GLU A 46 19.48 8.98 4.34
C GLU A 46 18.50 8.23 5.25
N VAL A 47 18.24 8.81 6.42
CA VAL A 47 17.30 8.34 7.44
C VAL A 47 15.84 8.34 6.94
N LEU A 48 15.47 9.38 6.20
CA LEU A 48 14.14 9.59 5.61
C LEU A 48 13.96 8.89 4.29
N ARG A 49 15.00 8.18 3.78
CA ARG A 49 14.79 7.29 2.65
C ARG A 49 13.60 6.42 3.01
N PRO A 50 12.54 6.43 2.18
CA PRO A 50 11.41 5.59 2.45
C PRO A 50 11.99 4.18 2.52
N VAL A 51 11.98 3.58 3.71
CA VAL A 51 11.86 2.13 3.82
C VAL A 51 10.53 1.87 3.16
N SER A 52 10.59 1.70 1.84
CA SER A 52 9.48 1.35 0.99
C SER A 52 8.82 0.21 1.72
N ARG A 53 7.66 0.50 2.30
CA ARG A 53 6.82 -0.49 2.97
C ARG A 53 6.78 -1.64 1.99
N GLN A 54 7.50 -2.73 2.28
CA GLN A 54 7.29 -3.95 1.54
C GLN A 54 5.78 -4.18 1.65
N PRO A 55 5.04 -4.19 0.54
CA PRO A 55 3.69 -4.67 0.60
C PRO A 55 3.85 -6.08 1.16
N ARG A 56 3.36 -6.34 2.38
CA ARG A 56 3.24 -7.71 2.88
C ARG A 56 2.65 -8.49 1.73
N ALA A 57 3.45 -9.38 1.14
CA ALA A 57 3.07 -10.11 -0.05
C ALA A 57 1.74 -10.79 0.27
N ARG A 58 0.64 -10.22 -0.24
CA ARG A 58 -0.65 -10.89 -0.19
C ARG A 58 -0.46 -12.10 -1.07
N ARG A 59 -0.38 -13.26 -0.41
CA ARG A 59 -0.24 -14.59 -1.01
C ARG A 59 -1.04 -14.62 -2.31
N PRO A 60 -0.45 -15.05 -3.44
CA PRO A 60 -1.22 -15.19 -4.66
C PRO A 60 -2.33 -16.19 -4.38
N SER A 61 -3.58 -15.71 -4.36
CA SER A 61 -4.73 -16.58 -4.45
C SER A 61 -4.63 -17.27 -5.79
N SER A 62 -4.35 -18.57 -5.79
CA SER A 62 -4.43 -19.45 -6.95
C SER A 62 -5.89 -19.50 -7.43
N ARG A 63 -6.33 -18.45 -8.11
CA ARG A 63 -7.61 -18.45 -8.81
C ARG A 63 -7.41 -19.13 -10.15
N GLN A 64 -7.48 -20.45 -10.06
CA GLN A 64 -7.53 -21.42 -11.14
C GLN A 64 -8.31 -20.87 -12.34
N SER A 65 -7.58 -20.74 -13.45
CA SER A 65 -8.07 -20.38 -14.77
C SER A 65 -9.21 -21.31 -15.19
N ARG A 66 -10.46 -20.84 -15.09
CA ARG A 66 -11.55 -21.42 -15.89
C ARG A 66 -11.54 -20.72 -17.23
N SER A 67 -10.76 -21.30 -18.15
CA SER A 67 -10.81 -21.04 -19.58
C SER A 67 -12.25 -21.16 -20.05
N ARG A 68 -12.91 -20.02 -20.29
CA ARG A 68 -14.18 -19.95 -21.00
C ARG A 68 -13.86 -20.19 -22.47
N HIS A 69 -13.88 -21.47 -22.88
CA HIS A 69 -13.99 -21.82 -24.27
C HIS A 69 -15.32 -21.24 -24.79
N SER A 70 -15.24 -20.18 -25.59
CA SER A 70 -16.34 -19.73 -26.44
C SER A 70 -16.67 -20.86 -27.41
N THR A 71 -17.75 -21.58 -27.13
CA THR A 71 -18.38 -22.45 -28.12
C THR A 71 -19.26 -21.57 -29.01
N PRO A 72 -19.09 -21.57 -30.34
CA PRO A 72 -20.02 -20.87 -31.22
C PRO A 72 -21.35 -21.62 -31.23
N GLN A 73 -22.45 -20.91 -30.92
CA GLN A 73 -23.80 -21.44 -31.07
C GLN A 73 -24.10 -21.72 -32.57
N PRO A 74 -24.66 -22.88 -32.91
CA PRO A 74 -25.21 -23.11 -34.24
C PRO A 74 -26.50 -22.31 -34.44
N ALA A 75 -26.65 -21.76 -35.65
CA ALA A 75 -27.77 -20.94 -36.08
C ALA A 75 -29.13 -21.62 -35.86
N ARG A 76 -30.10 -20.85 -35.32
CA ARG A 76 -31.50 -21.25 -35.23
C ARG A 76 -32.11 -21.36 -36.64
N PRO A 77 -32.87 -22.42 -36.96
CA PRO A 77 -33.63 -22.48 -38.21
C PRO A 77 -34.79 -21.47 -38.20
N ALA A 78 -35.03 -20.89 -39.38
CA ALA A 78 -36.06 -19.91 -39.63
C ALA A 78 -37.47 -20.46 -39.36
N ARG A 79 -38.29 -19.66 -38.67
CA ARG A 79 -39.70 -19.94 -38.41
C ARG A 79 -40.51 -19.81 -39.71
N PRO A 80 -41.38 -20.77 -40.06
CA PRO A 80 -42.14 -20.70 -41.31
C PRO A 80 -43.14 -19.55 -41.30
N LYS A 81 -43.27 -18.88 -42.45
CA LYS A 81 -44.24 -17.81 -42.70
C LYS A 81 -45.65 -18.40 -42.66
N ARG A 82 -46.50 -17.90 -41.76
CA ARG A 82 -47.94 -18.20 -41.75
C ARG A 82 -48.58 -17.47 -42.94
N SER A 83 -48.93 -18.24 -43.97
CA SER A 83 -49.83 -17.78 -45.03
C SER A 83 -51.28 -17.72 -44.51
N ARG A 84 -51.77 -16.49 -44.40
CA ARG A 84 -53.07 -15.93 -44.78
C ARG A 84 -54.20 -16.89 -45.22
N GLU A 85 -55.36 -16.78 -44.56
CA GLU A 85 -56.70 -17.01 -45.12
C GLU A 85 -57.70 -16.33 -44.14
N ARG A 86 -58.30 -15.14 -44.40
CA ARG A 86 -59.39 -14.78 -45.32
C ARG A 86 -60.54 -15.80 -45.37
N ARG A 87 -61.56 -15.58 -44.53
CA ARG A 87 -62.98 -15.43 -44.92
C ARG A 87 -63.76 -14.82 -43.76
#